data_AF-A0A2P6PZM8-F1
#
_entry.id   AF-A0A2P6PZM8-F1
#
_cell.length_a   1.000
_cell.length_b   1.000
_cell.length_c   1.000
_cell.angle_alpha   90.00
_cell.angle_beta   90.00
_cell.angle_gamma   90.00
#
_symmetry.space_group_name_H-M   'P 1'
#
loop_
_entity.id
_entity.type
_entity.pdbx_description
1 polymer ?
#
loop_
_entity_poly.entity_id
_entity_poly.type
_entity_poly.pdbx_seq_one_letter_code
_entity_poly.pdbx_strand_id
1 'polypeptide(L)'
;MMSEGYVWIMTSWITNNLKSMKHRFYMDGVLGVETYVPLTKELQEFLPRWKRQSHEDAATAIFAANLDAFGLWAHDAAIVLAIAVEGVIGSTSSYGLQKSDAVINSTDLSNLPVSQYGSKLLKALSSVRFQGIAGNFSLVDGELQSSTFQIDNVIGGRPRAIGYWNHKMDK
;
A
#
# COMPACT_ATOMS: atom_id res chain seq x y z
N MET A 1 -1.69 32.72 -2.43
CA MET A 1 -2.18 31.34 -2.15
C MET A 1 -1.19 30.48 -1.35
N MET A 2 -0.05 31.01 -0.88
CA MET A 2 0.61 30.54 0.35
C MET A 2 1.02 31.81 1.08
N SER A 3 0.03 32.45 1.69
CA SER A 3 0.14 33.78 2.30
C SER A 3 -0.37 33.72 3.72
N GLU A 4 0.00 34.71 4.51
CA GLU A 4 -0.44 34.86 5.89
C GLU A 4 -1.98 34.77 6.00
N GLY A 5 -2.46 34.12 7.07
CA GLY A 5 -3.88 33.88 7.32
C GLY A 5 -4.45 32.58 6.74
N TYR A 6 -3.65 31.77 6.02
CA TYR A 6 -4.07 30.48 5.46
C TYR A 6 -3.25 29.31 6.02
N VAL A 7 -3.91 28.16 6.18
CA VAL A 7 -3.28 26.88 6.52
C VAL A 7 -3.52 25.89 5.40
N TRP A 8 -2.49 25.11 5.09
CA TRP A 8 -2.54 24.07 4.05
C TRP A 8 -2.35 22.71 4.70
N ILE A 9 -3.15 21.74 4.25
CA ILE A 9 -3.04 20.34 4.66
C ILE A 9 -2.83 19.51 3.40
N MET A 10 -1.82 18.64 3.44
CA MET A 10 -1.50 17.68 2.38
C MET A 10 -2.05 16.30 2.74
N THR A 11 -2.56 15.61 1.72
CA THR A 11 -2.92 14.19 1.83
C THR A 11 -1.68 13.30 1.77
N SER A 12 -1.81 12.07 2.25
CA SER A 12 -0.68 11.15 2.42
C SER A 12 0.11 10.83 1.17
N TRP A 13 -0.57 10.73 0.03
CA TRP A 13 0.11 10.59 -1.25
C TRP A 13 1.11 11.73 -1.52
N ILE A 14 0.72 12.97 -1.23
CA ILE A 14 1.55 14.15 -1.49
C ILE A 14 2.67 14.23 -0.43
N THR A 15 2.36 13.93 0.84
CA THR A 15 3.33 13.94 1.94
C THR A 15 4.44 12.91 1.72
N ASN A 16 4.10 11.68 1.32
CA ASN A 16 5.08 10.63 1.01
C ASN A 16 6.03 11.02 -0.13
N ASN A 17 5.55 11.80 -1.10
CA ASN A 17 6.32 12.27 -2.24
C ASN A 17 7.06 13.60 -2.01
N LEU A 18 6.96 14.21 -0.83
CA LEU A 18 7.51 15.55 -0.58
C LEU A 18 9.04 15.62 -0.80
N LYS A 19 9.77 14.53 -0.53
CA LYS A 19 11.23 14.46 -0.70
C LYS A 19 11.67 14.62 -2.17
N SER A 20 10.83 14.23 -3.13
CA SER A 20 11.12 14.32 -4.56
C SER A 20 10.64 15.64 -5.20
N MET A 21 9.88 16.46 -4.46
CA MET A 21 9.33 17.71 -4.96
C MET A 21 10.37 18.84 -5.07
N LYS A 22 10.40 19.51 -6.23
CA LYS A 22 11.33 20.63 -6.50
C LYS A 22 11.04 21.89 -5.67
N HIS A 23 9.77 22.14 -5.34
CA HIS A 23 9.30 23.40 -4.74
C HIS A 23 8.97 23.29 -3.24
N ARG A 24 9.48 22.26 -2.56
CA ARG A 24 9.26 21.99 -1.13
C ARG A 24 9.62 23.14 -0.18
N PHE A 25 10.55 24.03 -0.55
CA PHE A 25 10.96 25.17 0.27
C PHE A 25 9.89 26.28 0.37
N TYR A 26 8.92 26.30 -0.53
CA TYR A 26 7.79 27.23 -0.45
C TYR A 26 6.67 26.72 0.47
N MET A 27 6.79 25.49 0.98
CA MET A 27 5.75 24.81 1.75
C MET A 27 5.99 24.87 3.26
N ASP A 28 6.79 25.82 3.76
CA ASP A 28 7.01 25.94 5.20
C ASP A 28 5.69 26.25 5.93
N GLY A 29 5.40 25.48 6.98
CA GLY A 29 4.13 25.55 7.73
C GLY A 29 2.98 24.73 7.15
N VAL A 30 3.18 24.04 6.01
CA VAL A 30 2.18 23.11 5.47
C VAL A 30 2.18 21.84 6.33
N LEU A 31 0.99 21.41 6.73
CA LEU A 31 0.80 20.17 7.48
C LEU A 31 0.59 19.00 6.53
N GLY A 32 1.25 17.88 6.80
CA GLY A 32 1.12 16.63 6.06
C GLY A 32 0.70 15.49 6.96
N VAL A 33 0.17 14.44 6.35
CA VAL A 33 -0.18 13.20 7.04
C VAL A 33 0.50 12.06 6.30
N GLU A 34 1.45 11.35 6.90
CA GLU A 34 2.11 10.18 6.31
C GLU A 34 1.61 8.91 7.00
N THR A 35 1.46 7.81 6.26
CA THR A 35 1.17 6.51 6.87
C THR A 35 2.40 6.08 7.67
N TYR A 36 2.25 5.92 8.98
CA TYR A 36 3.32 5.45 9.85
C TYR A 36 3.49 3.94 9.73
N VAL A 37 4.66 3.52 9.25
CA VAL A 37 5.09 2.13 9.26
C VAL A 37 6.21 1.97 10.31
N PRO A 38 5.98 1.22 11.40
CA PRO A 38 7.00 0.97 12.40
C PRO A 38 8.24 0.31 11.77
N LEU A 39 9.43 0.78 12.14
CA LEU A 39 10.68 0.18 11.70
C LEU A 39 10.96 -1.12 12.49
N THR A 40 10.37 -2.22 12.05
CA THR A 40 10.60 -3.56 12.62
C THR A 40 11.94 -4.14 12.19
N LYS A 41 12.38 -5.22 12.84
CA LYS A 41 13.61 -5.93 12.46
C LYS A 41 13.52 -6.49 11.05
N GLU A 42 12.37 -7.05 10.69
CA GLU A 42 12.08 -7.61 9.37
C GLU A 42 12.18 -6.53 8.28
N LEU A 43 11.64 -5.34 8.55
CA LEU A 43 11.75 -4.20 7.63
C LEU A 43 13.20 -3.71 7.51
N GLN A 44 13.95 -3.65 8.62
CA GLN A 44 15.38 -3.29 8.60
C GLN A 44 16.24 -4.27 7.79
N GLU A 45 15.92 -5.56 7.81
CA GLU A 45 16.60 -6.59 7.01
C GLU A 45 16.15 -6.58 5.54
N PHE A 46 14.89 -6.20 5.28
CA PHE A 46 14.34 -6.09 3.92
C PHE A 46 14.92 -4.90 3.14
N LEU A 47 15.01 -3.72 3.75
CA LEU A 47 15.40 -2.48 3.06
C LEU A 47 16.76 -2.57 2.32
N PRO A 48 17.85 -3.12 2.92
CA PRO A 48 19.12 -3.29 2.21
C PRO A 48 19.03 -4.24 1.01
N ARG A 49 18.23 -5.32 1.13
CA ARG A 49 18.01 -6.28 0.05
C ARG A 49 17.26 -5.63 -1.11
N TRP A 50 16.19 -4.90 -0.80
CA TRP A 50 15.42 -4.12 -1.77
C TRP A 50 16.31 -3.12 -2.51
N LYS A 51 17.11 -2.35 -1.76
CA LYS A 51 18.05 -1.39 -2.34
C LYS A 51 19.05 -2.06 -3.29
N ARG A 52 19.66 -3.17 -2.87
CA ARG A 52 20.63 -3.91 -3.70
C ARG A 52 20.03 -4.39 -5.01
N GLN A 53 18.82 -4.97 -4.99
CA GLN A 53 18.14 -5.46 -6.19
C GLN A 53 17.77 -4.31 -7.15
N SER A 54 17.50 -3.13 -6.59
CA SER A 54 17.06 -1.97 -7.37
C SER A 54 18.18 -1.22 -8.08
N HIS A 55 19.45 -1.55 -7.81
CA HIS A 55 20.61 -0.95 -8.48
C HIS A 55 20.86 -1.49 -9.89
N GLU A 56 20.11 -2.50 -10.33
CA GLU A 56 20.24 -3.10 -11.66
C GLU A 56 19.62 -2.24 -12.77
N ASP A 57 18.78 -1.25 -12.45
CA ASP A 57 18.15 -0.38 -13.44
C ASP A 57 17.91 1.05 -12.89
N ALA A 58 18.14 2.08 -13.72
CA ALA A 58 18.14 3.48 -13.30
C ALA A 58 16.74 3.98 -12.87
N ALA A 59 15.68 3.42 -13.46
CA ALA A 59 14.31 3.68 -13.05
C ALA A 59 14.03 3.13 -11.64
N THR A 60 14.52 1.93 -11.34
CA THR A 60 14.29 1.22 -10.07
C THR A 60 15.05 1.87 -8.91
N ALA A 61 16.20 2.50 -9.16
CA ALA A 61 16.94 3.26 -8.17
C ALA A 61 16.14 4.45 -7.58
N ILE A 62 15.29 5.10 -8.38
CA ILE A 62 14.41 6.20 -7.94
C ILE A 62 13.29 5.67 -7.03
N PHE A 63 12.73 4.50 -7.36
CA PHE A 63 11.74 3.82 -6.52
C PHE A 63 12.35 3.29 -5.22
N ALA A 64 13.57 2.77 -5.25
CA ALA A 64 14.26 2.28 -4.07
C ALA A 64 14.69 3.37 -3.09
N ALA A 65 14.95 4.59 -3.59
CA ALA A 65 15.19 5.75 -2.75
C ALA A 65 13.91 6.24 -2.02
N ASN A 66 12.73 5.85 -2.52
CA ASN A 66 11.42 6.32 -2.07
C ASN A 66 10.47 5.17 -1.75
N LEU A 67 10.96 4.08 -1.13
CA LEU A 67 10.06 3.04 -0.65
C LEU A 67 9.21 3.60 0.50
N ASP A 68 7.99 3.98 0.17
CA ASP A 68 7.00 4.54 1.09
C ASP A 68 6.02 3.45 1.56
N ALA A 69 5.04 3.85 2.36
CA ALA A 69 4.05 2.92 2.89
C ALA A 69 3.27 2.17 1.79
N PHE A 70 3.02 2.78 0.63
CA PHE A 70 2.31 2.13 -0.47
C PHE A 70 3.16 1.03 -1.11
N GLY A 71 4.46 1.26 -1.29
CA GLY A 71 5.40 0.24 -1.75
C GLY A 71 5.46 -0.97 -0.80
N LEU A 72 5.46 -0.71 0.51
CA LEU A 72 5.44 -1.76 1.53
C LEU A 72 4.11 -2.53 1.54
N TRP A 73 2.97 -1.84 1.37
CA TRP A 73 1.66 -2.49 1.25
C TRP A 73 1.54 -3.34 -0.01
N ALA A 74 2.11 -2.91 -1.13
CA ALA A 74 2.10 -3.71 -2.36
C ALA A 74 2.85 -5.04 -2.17
N HIS A 75 3.98 -5.02 -1.46
CA HIS A 75 4.71 -6.23 -1.09
C HIS A 75 3.85 -7.18 -0.24
N ASP A 76 3.26 -6.67 0.84
CA ASP A 76 2.43 -7.49 1.73
C ASP A 76 1.16 -7.99 1.04
N ALA A 77 0.54 -7.19 0.16
CA ALA A 77 -0.61 -7.58 -0.63
C ALA A 77 -0.29 -8.72 -1.60
N ALA A 78 0.91 -8.73 -2.20
CA ALA A 78 1.35 -9.84 -3.05
C ALA A 78 1.51 -11.15 -2.27
N ILE A 79 2.06 -11.09 -1.03
CA ILE A 79 2.15 -12.25 -0.14
C ILE A 79 0.74 -12.76 0.23
N VAL A 80 -0.15 -11.86 0.61
CA VAL A 80 -1.53 -12.21 0.96
C VAL A 80 -2.26 -12.87 -0.20
N LEU A 81 -2.08 -12.35 -1.41
CA LEU A 81 -2.62 -12.96 -2.62
C LEU A 81 -2.08 -14.37 -2.82
N ALA A 82 -0.77 -14.58 -2.66
CA ALA A 82 -0.17 -15.91 -2.78
C ALA A 82 -0.76 -16.90 -1.76
N ILE A 83 -0.86 -16.50 -0.48
CA ILE A 83 -1.48 -17.31 0.58
C ILE A 83 -2.94 -17.65 0.23
N ALA A 84 -3.72 -16.67 -0.22
CA ALA A 84 -5.12 -16.88 -0.55
C ALA A 84 -5.30 -17.83 -1.75
N VAL A 85 -4.46 -17.67 -2.79
CA VAL A 85 -4.47 -18.56 -3.96
C VAL A 85 -4.09 -19.98 -3.57
N GLU A 86 -3.04 -20.15 -2.76
CA GLU A 86 -2.64 -21.45 -2.23
C GLU A 86 -3.77 -22.11 -1.42
N GLY A 87 -4.47 -21.34 -0.58
CA GLY A 87 -5.61 -21.83 0.20
C GLY A 87 -6.82 -22.24 -0.64
N VAL A 88 -7.02 -21.65 -1.83
CA VAL A 88 -8.14 -21.98 -2.72
C VAL A 88 -7.82 -23.13 -3.67
N ILE A 89 -6.58 -23.20 -4.15
CA ILE A 89 -6.16 -24.19 -5.16
C ILE A 89 -5.58 -25.45 -4.49
N GLY A 90 -4.95 -25.33 -3.31
CA GLY A 90 -4.21 -26.40 -2.65
C GLY A 90 -2.89 -26.77 -3.36
N SER A 91 -2.05 -27.61 -2.74
CA SER A 91 -0.71 -27.93 -3.24
C SER A 91 -0.64 -29.06 -4.30
N THR A 92 -1.74 -29.70 -4.67
CA THR A 92 -1.72 -31.03 -5.34
C THR A 92 -2.65 -31.19 -6.54
N SER A 93 -3.00 -30.10 -7.19
CA SER A 93 -4.24 -30.11 -7.92
C SER A 93 -4.00 -29.53 -9.34
N SER A 94 -4.28 -30.31 -10.39
CA SER A 94 -4.14 -29.92 -11.81
C SER A 94 -5.33 -29.08 -12.27
N TYR A 95 -5.26 -27.75 -12.17
CA TYR A 95 -6.40 -26.88 -12.48
C TYR A 95 -6.03 -25.91 -13.58
N GLY A 96 -6.31 -26.34 -14.82
CA GLY A 96 -6.35 -25.43 -15.94
C GLY A 96 -7.44 -24.39 -15.72
N LEU A 97 -7.10 -23.11 -15.92
CA LEU A 97 -8.08 -22.06 -16.16
C LEU A 97 -9.00 -22.59 -17.28
N GLN A 98 -10.26 -22.95 -16.97
CA GLN A 98 -11.19 -23.27 -18.04
C GLN A 98 -11.37 -21.98 -18.84
N LYS A 99 -10.70 -21.92 -19.99
CA LYS A 99 -10.92 -20.88 -20.98
C LYS A 99 -12.39 -20.97 -21.33
N SER A 100 -13.18 -19.98 -20.93
CA SER A 100 -14.51 -19.85 -21.48
C SER A 100 -14.34 -19.57 -22.96
N ASP A 101 -14.76 -20.48 -23.83
CA ASP A 101 -14.91 -20.26 -25.28
C ASP A 101 -16.05 -19.27 -25.60
N ALA A 102 -16.33 -18.34 -24.68
CA ALA A 102 -17.34 -17.33 -24.82
C ALA A 102 -16.86 -16.34 -25.89
N VAL A 103 -17.43 -16.44 -27.08
CA VAL A 103 -17.37 -15.42 -28.12
C VAL A 103 -17.93 -14.13 -27.51
N ILE A 104 -17.05 -13.19 -27.16
CA ILE A 104 -17.41 -11.87 -26.61
C ILE A 104 -17.95 -11.00 -27.75
N ASN A 105 -19.15 -11.31 -28.24
CA ASN A 105 -19.88 -10.48 -29.21
C ASN A 105 -21.18 -9.92 -28.63
N SER A 106 -21.34 -9.95 -27.30
CA SER A 106 -22.58 -9.52 -26.65
C SER A 106 -22.36 -8.25 -25.83
N THR A 107 -23.11 -7.20 -26.16
CA THR A 107 -23.30 -5.99 -25.33
C THR A 107 -24.19 -6.25 -24.11
N ASP A 108 -24.66 -7.48 -23.91
CA ASP A 108 -25.50 -7.88 -22.79
C ASP A 108 -24.67 -8.22 -21.55
N LEU A 109 -24.56 -7.23 -20.66
CA LEU A 109 -23.84 -7.31 -19.39
C LEU A 109 -24.40 -8.42 -18.46
N SER A 110 -25.65 -8.83 -18.66
CA SER A 110 -26.32 -9.82 -17.81
C SER A 110 -25.86 -11.26 -18.07
N ASN A 111 -25.22 -11.51 -19.21
CA ASN A 111 -24.74 -12.84 -19.64
C ASN A 111 -23.22 -13.02 -19.50
N LEU A 112 -22.55 -12.16 -18.73
CA LEU A 112 -21.11 -12.30 -18.49
C LEU A 112 -20.81 -13.55 -17.65
N PRO A 113 -19.89 -14.43 -18.09
CA PRO A 113 -19.51 -15.60 -17.33
C PRO A 113 -18.84 -15.20 -16.01
N VAL A 114 -19.34 -15.74 -14.90
CA VAL A 114 -18.77 -15.52 -13.56
C VAL A 114 -17.76 -16.63 -13.25
N SER A 115 -16.60 -16.25 -12.71
CA SER A 115 -15.58 -17.21 -12.29
C SER A 115 -16.07 -18.09 -11.13
N GLN A 116 -15.95 -19.41 -11.29
CA GLN A 116 -16.22 -20.38 -10.23
C GLN A 116 -15.30 -20.24 -9.00
N TYR A 117 -14.18 -19.52 -9.14
CA TYR A 117 -13.20 -19.29 -8.07
C TYR A 117 -13.35 -17.92 -7.40
N GLY A 118 -14.08 -16.98 -8.01
CA GLY A 118 -14.14 -15.59 -7.53
C GLY A 118 -14.60 -15.49 -6.07
N SER A 119 -15.71 -16.14 -5.72
CA SER A 119 -16.24 -16.13 -4.35
C SER A 119 -15.34 -16.85 -3.35
N LYS A 120 -14.68 -17.94 -3.77
CA LYS A 120 -13.72 -18.68 -2.94
C LYS A 120 -12.48 -17.83 -2.66
N LEU A 121 -11.94 -17.16 -3.69
CA LEU A 121 -10.79 -16.28 -3.57
C LEU A 121 -11.09 -15.06 -2.71
N LEU A 122 -12.25 -14.43 -2.91
CA LEU A 122 -12.69 -13.31 -2.07
C LEU A 122 -12.78 -13.71 -0.60
N LYS A 123 -13.36 -14.88 -0.30
CA LYS A 123 -13.44 -15.41 1.06
C LYS A 123 -12.05 -15.71 1.63
N ALA A 124 -11.17 -16.32 0.84
CA ALA A 124 -9.81 -16.60 1.25
C ALA A 124 -9.04 -15.31 1.58
N LEU A 125 -9.01 -14.35 0.66
CA LEU A 125 -8.37 -13.03 0.84
C LEU A 125 -8.87 -12.32 2.11
N SER A 126 -10.19 -12.29 2.33
CA SER A 126 -10.79 -11.65 3.50
C SER A 126 -10.39 -12.31 4.82
N SER A 127 -10.07 -13.61 4.78
CA SER A 127 -9.69 -14.40 5.96
C SER A 127 -8.20 -14.35 6.30
N VAL A 128 -7.34 -13.93 5.37
CA VAL A 128 -5.89 -13.90 5.60
C VAL A 128 -5.58 -12.91 6.73
N ARG A 129 -4.79 -13.39 7.71
CA ARG A 129 -4.18 -12.58 8.77
C ARG A 129 -2.70 -12.90 8.77
N PHE A 130 -1.88 -11.87 8.60
CA PHE A 130 -0.45 -12.03 8.36
C PHE A 130 0.31 -10.84 8.94
N GLN A 131 1.45 -11.10 9.59
CA GLN A 131 2.38 -10.07 10.01
C GLN A 131 3.36 -9.82 8.87
N GLY A 132 3.13 -8.75 8.11
CA GLY A 132 3.98 -8.33 7.01
C GLY A 132 5.05 -7.32 7.42
N ILE A 133 5.82 -6.88 6.43
CA ILE A 133 6.88 -5.88 6.65
C ILE A 133 6.30 -4.48 6.87
N ALA A 134 5.07 -4.24 6.45
CA ALA A 134 4.33 -3.00 6.67
C ALA A 134 3.48 -3.03 7.96
N GLY A 135 3.54 -4.12 8.72
CA GLY A 135 2.74 -4.32 9.93
C GLY A 135 1.73 -5.46 9.82
N ASN A 136 0.73 -5.45 10.69
CA ASN A 136 -0.33 -6.46 10.68
C ASN A 136 -1.27 -6.25 9.50
N PHE A 137 -1.29 -7.21 8.58
CA PHE A 137 -2.22 -7.24 7.47
C PHE A 137 -3.51 -7.93 7.88
N SER A 138 -4.62 -7.21 7.71
CA SER A 138 -5.96 -7.78 7.83
C SER A 138 -6.95 -6.95 7.02
N LEU A 139 -7.89 -7.63 6.36
CA LEU A 139 -8.99 -6.97 5.66
C LEU A 139 -10.27 -7.05 6.50
N VAL A 140 -10.99 -5.93 6.58
CA VAL A 140 -12.36 -5.84 7.11
C VAL A 140 -13.18 -5.12 6.06
N ASP A 141 -14.27 -5.75 5.63
CA ASP A 141 -15.13 -5.25 4.54
C ASP A 141 -14.38 -4.94 3.24
N GLY A 142 -13.28 -5.66 2.99
CA GLY A 142 -12.43 -5.49 1.80
C GLY A 142 -11.35 -4.42 1.93
N GLU A 143 -11.27 -3.72 3.07
CA GLU A 143 -10.31 -2.65 3.30
C GLU A 143 -9.22 -3.07 4.29
N LEU A 144 -7.99 -2.59 4.06
CA LEU A 144 -6.87 -2.79 4.99
C LEU A 144 -7.17 -2.07 6.31
N GLN A 145 -7.22 -2.82 7.40
CA GLN A 145 -7.53 -2.29 8.73
C GLN A 145 -6.46 -1.32 9.25
N SER A 146 -6.94 -0.18 9.75
CA SER A 146 -6.31 0.77 10.69
C SER A 146 -4.80 0.97 10.52
N SER A 147 -4.42 2.04 9.82
CA SER A 147 -3.06 2.55 9.84
C SER A 147 -2.89 3.63 10.90
N THR A 148 -1.77 3.60 11.61
CA THR A 148 -1.31 4.77 12.37
C THR A 148 -0.82 5.79 11.34
N PHE A 149 -1.16 7.06 11.54
CA PHE A 149 -0.66 8.14 10.72
C PHE A 149 0.30 9.01 11.53
N GLN A 150 1.40 9.40 10.92
CA GLN A 150 2.27 10.45 11.40
C GLN A 150 1.78 11.79 10.87
N ILE A 151 1.71 12.79 11.73
CA ILE A 151 1.39 14.16 11.35
C ILE A 151 2.72 14.91 11.27
N ASP A 152 2.98 15.53 10.14
CA ASP A 152 4.22 16.25 9.85
C ASP A 152 3.95 17.74 9.62
N ASN A 153 4.86 18.58 10.10
CA ASN A 153 4.96 19.98 9.71
C ASN A 153 6.18 20.18 8.82
N VAL A 154 6.03 20.87 7.69
CA VAL A 154 7.15 21.17 6.80
C VAL A 154 7.92 22.38 7.35
N ILE A 155 9.22 22.20 7.60
CA ILE A 155 10.14 23.24 8.11
C ILE A 155 11.44 23.18 7.32
N GLY A 156 11.84 24.29 6.69
CA GLY A 156 13.02 24.35 5.81
C GLY A 156 12.89 23.39 4.62
N GLY A 157 11.65 23.24 4.11
CA GLY A 157 11.27 22.27 3.09
C GLY A 157 11.41 20.80 3.51
N ARG A 158 11.59 20.46 4.79
CA ARG A 158 11.65 19.05 5.24
C ARG A 158 10.45 18.74 6.14
N PRO A 159 9.81 17.57 6.00
CA PRO A 159 8.79 17.15 6.95
C PRO A 159 9.43 16.89 8.32
N ARG A 160 8.75 17.35 9.38
CA ARG A 160 9.11 17.14 10.78
C ARG A 160 7.90 16.60 11.52
N ALA A 161 8.02 15.40 12.08
CA ALA A 161 6.96 14.79 12.86
C ALA A 161 6.58 15.66 14.05
N ILE A 162 5.28 15.92 14.21
CA ILE A 162 4.69 16.68 15.32
C ILE A 162 3.69 15.84 16.13
N GLY A 163 3.30 14.67 15.66
CA GLY A 163 2.40 13.77 16.39
C GLY A 163 2.04 12.53 15.59
N TYR A 164 1.24 11.66 16.23
CA TYR A 164 0.68 10.46 15.62
C TYR A 164 -0.80 10.40 15.89
N TRP A 165 -1.57 9.92 14.91
CA TRP A 165 -2.99 9.62 15.03
C TRP A 165 -3.23 8.14 14.79
N ASN A 166 -4.02 7.51 15.65
CA ASN A 166 -4.47 6.15 15.49
C ASN A 166 -5.98 6.12 15.78
N HIS A 167 -6.74 5.39 14.96
CA HIS A 167 -8.17 5.21 15.14
C HIS A 167 -8.53 4.52 16.47
N LYS A 168 -7.61 3.71 17.03
CA LYS A 168 -7.76 3.01 18.31
C LYS A 168 -7.33 3.85 19.53
N MET A 169 -7.74 5.10 19.62
CA MET A 169 -7.64 5.82 20.89
C MET A 169 -8.69 5.25 21.84
N ASP A 170 -8.24 4.50 22.85
CA ASP A 170 -9.06 4.03 23.97
C ASP A 170 -9.76 5.24 24.62
N LYS A 171 -11.07 5.11 24.86
CA LYS A 171 -11.83 6.01 25.73
C LYS A 171 -11.61 5.67 27.20
#